data_AF-A0A8J6L4H3-F1
#
_entry.id   AF-A0A8J6L4H3-F1
#
_cell.length_a   1.000
_cell.length_b   1.000
_cell.length_c   1.000
_cell.angle_alpha   90.00
_cell.angle_beta   90.00
_cell.angle_gamma   90.00
#
_symmetry.space_group_name_H-M   'P 1'
#
loop_
_entity.id
_entity.type
_entity.pdbx_description
1 polymer ?
#
loop_
_entity_poly.entity_id
_entity_poly.type
_entity_poly.pdbx_seq_one_letter_code
_entity_poly.pdbx_strand_id
1 'polypeptide(L)'
;VELKDQTKPTPLILDEQGRTVDATGKEIELTHRMPTLKANIRAVKREQFKQQLKEKPSEDMESNTFFDPRVSIAPSQRQRRTFKFHDKGKFEKIAQRLRTKAQLEKLQAEISQAARKTGIHTSTRLALIAPKKELKEGDIPEIEWWDSYIIPNGFDL
;
A
#
# COMPACT_ATOMS: atom_id res chain seq x y z
N VAL A 1 -42.38 -52.00 5.31
CA VAL A 1 -41.56 -50.77 5.35
C VAL A 1 -40.22 -51.16 5.95
N GLU A 2 -39.25 -51.53 5.11
CA GLU A 2 -37.94 -51.97 5.57
C GLU A 2 -37.07 -50.77 5.96
N LEU A 3 -36.48 -50.86 7.16
CA LEU A 3 -35.52 -49.92 7.70
C LEU A 3 -34.22 -50.04 6.91
N LYS A 4 -33.89 -49.03 6.09
CA LYS A 4 -32.61 -48.97 5.38
C LYS A 4 -31.50 -48.65 6.36
N ASP A 5 -30.54 -49.57 6.51
CA ASP A 5 -29.28 -49.37 7.22
C ASP A 5 -28.53 -48.14 6.65
N GLN A 6 -28.46 -47.07 7.44
CA GLN A 6 -27.84 -45.78 7.06
C GLN A 6 -26.30 -45.82 7.06
N THR A 7 -25.68 -46.98 7.26
CA THR A 7 -24.23 -47.11 7.42
C THR A 7 -23.47 -47.28 6.11
N LYS A 8 -24.18 -47.45 4.98
CA LYS A 8 -23.59 -47.64 3.65
C LYS A 8 -24.04 -46.53 2.70
N PRO A 9 -23.16 -46.04 1.80
CA PRO A 9 -23.55 -45.04 0.81
C PRO A 9 -24.70 -45.56 -0.05
N THR A 10 -25.62 -44.65 -0.42
CA THR A 10 -26.75 -44.98 -1.28
C THR A 10 -26.24 -45.59 -2.59
N PRO A 11 -26.67 -46.81 -2.97
CA PRO A 11 -26.18 -47.47 -4.17
C PRO A 11 -26.53 -46.64 -5.41
N LEU A 12 -25.54 -46.43 -6.27
CA LEU A 12 -25.72 -45.73 -7.54
C LEU A 12 -26.30 -46.72 -8.55
N ILE A 13 -27.45 -46.38 -9.14
CA ILE A 13 -28.07 -47.17 -10.20
C ILE A 13 -27.63 -46.55 -11.52
N LEU A 14 -27.02 -47.36 -12.39
CA LEU A 14 -26.49 -46.95 -13.69
C LEU A 14 -27.30 -47.64 -14.80
N ASP A 15 -27.65 -46.91 -15.86
CA ASP A 15 -28.21 -47.49 -17.08
C ASP A 15 -27.11 -48.20 -17.92
N GLU A 16 -27.50 -48.89 -18.99
CA GLU A 16 -26.57 -49.59 -19.91
C GLU A 16 -25.55 -48.64 -20.57
N GLN A 17 -25.84 -47.34 -20.54
CA GLN A 17 -25.00 -46.26 -21.07
C GLN A 17 -24.15 -45.58 -19.98
N GLY A 18 -24.18 -46.08 -18.74
CA GLY A 18 -23.36 -45.59 -17.63
C GLY A 18 -23.83 -44.27 -17.00
N ARG A 19 -25.08 -43.88 -17.19
CA ARG A 19 -25.70 -42.68 -16.61
C ARG A 19 -26.46 -43.00 -15.33
N THR A 20 -26.48 -42.06 -14.41
CA THR A 20 -27.06 -42.23 -13.07
C THR A 20 -28.57 -42.05 -13.11
N VAL A 21 -29.32 -43.07 -12.69
CA VAL A 21 -30.79 -43.09 -12.72
C VAL A 21 -31.39 -43.23 -11.32
N ASP A 22 -32.58 -42.66 -11.12
CA ASP A 22 -33.38 -42.86 -9.91
C ASP A 22 -33.95 -44.28 -9.83
N ALA A 23 -34.53 -44.66 -8.68
CA ALA A 23 -35.28 -45.92 -8.53
C ALA A 23 -36.47 -46.06 -9.52
N THR A 24 -36.87 -44.97 -10.16
CA THR A 24 -37.92 -44.89 -11.19
C THR A 24 -37.38 -44.91 -12.62
N GLY A 25 -36.06 -45.05 -12.82
CA GLY A 25 -35.42 -45.11 -14.14
C GLY A 25 -35.24 -43.76 -14.83
N LYS A 26 -35.50 -42.64 -14.13
CA LYS A 26 -35.30 -41.30 -14.66
C LYS A 26 -33.86 -40.82 -14.42
N GLU A 27 -33.26 -40.18 -15.41
CA GLU A 27 -31.92 -39.61 -15.33
C GLU A 27 -31.82 -38.55 -14.22
N ILE A 28 -30.82 -38.68 -13.35
CA ILE A 28 -30.48 -37.70 -12.31
C ILE A 28 -29.08 -37.18 -12.60
N GLU A 29 -28.92 -35.86 -12.63
CA GLU A 29 -27.59 -35.23 -12.65
C GLU A 29 -26.93 -35.31 -11.27
N LEU A 30 -25.82 -36.05 -11.17
CA LEU A 30 -25.00 -36.09 -9.97
C LEU A 30 -24.31 -34.74 -9.78
N THR A 31 -24.73 -33.95 -8.78
CA THR A 31 -24.13 -32.63 -8.52
C THR A 31 -22.68 -32.78 -8.06
N HIS A 32 -21.72 -32.63 -8.98
CA HIS A 32 -20.30 -32.68 -8.66
C HIS A 32 -19.84 -31.34 -8.07
N ARG A 33 -19.67 -31.28 -6.75
CA ARG A 33 -19.09 -30.09 -6.09
C ARG A 33 -17.60 -30.03 -6.39
N MET A 34 -17.20 -29.09 -7.25
CA MET A 34 -15.78 -28.82 -7.50
C MET A 34 -15.12 -28.27 -6.22
N PRO A 35 -14.05 -28.91 -5.72
CA PRO A 35 -13.33 -28.40 -4.57
C PRO A 35 -12.59 -27.11 -4.94
N THR A 36 -13.04 -25.98 -4.41
CA THR A 36 -12.37 -24.69 -4.55
C THR A 36 -11.36 -24.45 -3.42
N LEU A 37 -10.25 -23.77 -3.71
CA LEU A 37 -9.27 -23.37 -2.68
C LEU A 37 -9.95 -22.50 -1.59
N LYS A 38 -9.67 -22.77 -0.31
CA LYS A 38 -10.28 -22.05 0.84
C LYS A 38 -10.12 -20.51 0.77
N ALA A 39 -9.13 -20.00 0.05
CA ALA A 39 -8.97 -18.57 -0.23
C ALA A 39 -10.18 -17.98 -0.98
N ASN A 40 -10.70 -18.68 -1.99
CA ASN A 40 -11.87 -18.25 -2.76
C ASN A 40 -13.14 -18.30 -1.91
N ILE A 41 -13.28 -19.31 -1.03
CA ILE A 41 -14.41 -19.42 -0.08
C ILE A 41 -14.45 -18.21 0.88
N ARG A 42 -13.27 -17.75 1.36
CA ARG A 42 -13.20 -16.58 2.24
C ARG A 42 -13.53 -15.28 1.52
N ALA A 43 -13.15 -15.12 0.26
CA ALA A 43 -13.51 -13.97 -0.55
C ALA A 43 -15.03 -13.92 -0.80
N VAL A 44 -15.61 -15.05 -1.25
CA VAL A 44 -17.05 -15.17 -1.51
C VAL A 44 -17.88 -14.97 -0.24
N LYS A 45 -17.52 -15.59 0.90
CA LYS A 45 -18.22 -15.38 2.18
C LYS A 45 -18.17 -13.91 2.64
N ARG A 46 -17.04 -13.22 2.40
CA ARG A 46 -16.89 -11.81 2.76
C ARG A 46 -17.77 -10.92 1.88
N GLU A 47 -17.88 -11.22 0.59
CA GLU A 47 -18.77 -10.52 -0.34
C GLU A 47 -20.24 -10.77 -0.01
N GLN A 48 -20.63 -12.03 0.24
CA GLN A 48 -21.97 -12.40 0.68
C GLN A 48 -22.35 -11.70 1.99
N PHE A 49 -21.45 -11.69 2.97
CA PHE A 49 -21.67 -10.99 4.24
C PHE A 49 -21.79 -9.46 4.06
N LYS A 50 -21.03 -8.88 3.13
CA LYS A 50 -21.11 -7.45 2.79
C LYS A 50 -22.40 -7.10 2.04
N GLN A 51 -22.95 -8.03 1.27
CA GLN A 51 -24.27 -7.88 0.63
C GLN A 51 -25.40 -7.99 1.66
N GLN A 52 -25.35 -8.99 2.55
CA GLN A 52 -26.32 -9.14 3.66
C GLN A 52 -26.31 -7.95 4.63
N LEU A 53 -25.15 -7.32 4.86
CA LEU A 53 -25.07 -6.11 5.69
C LEU A 53 -25.49 -4.82 4.97
N LYS A 54 -25.63 -4.84 3.64
CA LYS A 54 -26.13 -3.70 2.85
C LYS A 54 -27.66 -3.68 2.78
N GLU A 55 -28.30 -4.86 2.84
CA GLU A 55 -29.69 -4.91 3.28
C GLU A 55 -29.73 -4.42 4.72
N LYS A 56 -30.41 -3.29 4.96
CA LYS A 56 -30.80 -2.93 6.31
C LYS A 56 -31.52 -4.16 6.89
N PRO A 57 -31.17 -4.65 8.08
CA PRO A 57 -32.07 -5.51 8.82
C PRO A 57 -33.43 -4.81 8.81
N SER A 58 -34.45 -5.45 8.26
CA SER A 58 -35.80 -4.92 8.43
C SER A 58 -36.00 -4.76 9.93
N GLU A 59 -36.37 -3.57 10.37
CA GLU A 59 -36.71 -3.29 11.76
C GLU A 59 -38.08 -3.91 12.05
N ASP A 60 -38.23 -5.21 11.80
CA ASP A 60 -39.43 -5.97 12.14
C ASP A 60 -39.36 -6.30 13.64
N MET A 61 -39.33 -5.25 14.47
CA MET A 61 -39.42 -5.32 15.94
C MET A 61 -40.72 -5.99 16.40
N GLU A 62 -41.71 -6.11 15.51
CA GLU A 62 -43.00 -6.77 15.73
C GLU A 62 -42.88 -8.28 15.97
N SER A 63 -41.78 -8.92 15.56
CA SER A 63 -41.58 -10.37 15.80
C SER A 63 -40.94 -10.69 17.16
N ASN A 64 -40.66 -9.69 17.99
CA ASN A 64 -40.04 -9.91 19.28
C ASN A 64 -41.10 -10.19 20.35
N THR A 65 -41.05 -11.36 20.99
CA THR A 65 -42.02 -11.80 22.02
C THR A 65 -42.19 -10.83 23.19
N PHE A 66 -41.24 -9.90 23.36
CA PHE A 66 -41.22 -8.90 24.42
C PHE A 66 -41.63 -7.48 23.96
N PHE A 67 -42.15 -7.32 22.74
CA PHE A 67 -42.61 -6.03 22.23
C PHE A 67 -44.00 -5.68 22.81
N ASP A 68 -44.10 -4.58 23.56
CA ASP A 68 -45.39 -4.03 24.04
C ASP A 68 -45.76 -2.77 23.23
N PRO A 69 -46.82 -2.82 22.39
CA PRO A 69 -47.26 -1.68 21.58
C PRO A 69 -47.68 -0.44 22.37
N ARG A 70 -47.94 -0.57 23.67
CA ARG A 70 -48.39 0.55 24.52
C ARG A 70 -47.23 1.37 25.06
N VAL A 71 -45.99 0.89 24.93
CA VAL A 71 -44.79 1.57 25.42
C VAL A 71 -44.09 2.26 24.26
N SER A 72 -44.13 3.60 24.23
CA SER A 72 -43.40 4.38 23.23
C SER A 72 -41.90 4.32 23.49
N ILE A 73 -41.13 3.72 22.57
CA ILE A 73 -39.67 3.70 22.66
C ILE A 73 -39.14 5.01 22.08
N ALA A 74 -38.52 5.85 22.92
CA ALA A 74 -37.84 7.05 22.45
C ALA A 74 -36.60 6.65 21.60
N PRO A 75 -36.41 7.24 20.40
CA PRO A 75 -35.25 6.91 19.58
C PRO A 75 -33.96 7.30 20.32
N SER A 76 -32.95 6.42 20.24
CA SER A 76 -31.64 6.69 20.83
C SER A 76 -31.02 7.94 20.21
N GLN A 77 -30.96 9.03 20.98
CA GLN A 77 -30.45 10.33 20.50
C GLN A 77 -28.91 10.38 20.34
N ARG A 78 -28.20 9.31 20.71
CA ARG A 78 -26.73 9.32 20.66
C ARG A 78 -26.25 8.95 19.26
N GLN A 79 -25.70 9.94 18.56
CA GLN A 79 -25.00 9.73 17.30
C GLN A 79 -23.88 8.69 17.49
N ARG A 80 -23.94 7.57 16.76
CA ARG A 80 -22.91 6.55 16.80
C ARG A 80 -21.65 7.11 16.15
N ARG A 81 -20.55 7.24 16.92
CA ARG A 81 -19.24 7.62 16.37
C ARG A 81 -18.68 6.44 15.58
N THR A 82 -18.54 6.61 14.28
CA THR A 82 -17.89 5.62 13.41
C THR A 82 -16.37 5.72 13.52
N PHE A 83 -15.68 4.60 13.36
CA PHE A 83 -14.23 4.61 13.23
C PHE A 83 -13.80 5.23 11.89
N LYS A 84 -12.85 6.17 11.94
CA LYS A 84 -12.19 6.71 10.75
C LYS A 84 -10.88 5.98 10.52
N PHE A 85 -10.94 4.89 9.78
CA PHE A 85 -9.77 4.13 9.40
C PHE A 85 -8.91 4.92 8.40
N HIS A 86 -7.60 4.78 8.52
CA HIS A 86 -6.64 5.33 7.58
C HIS A 86 -6.07 4.19 6.73
N ASP A 87 -5.65 4.51 5.51
CA ASP A 87 -5.05 3.52 4.62
C ASP A 87 -3.79 2.92 5.25
N LYS A 88 -3.61 1.61 5.01
CA LYS A 88 -2.42 0.89 5.45
C LYS A 88 -1.15 1.61 4.96
N GLY A 89 -0.17 1.74 5.84
CA GLY A 89 1.12 2.35 5.53
C GLY A 89 1.12 3.88 5.44
N LYS A 90 -0.02 4.59 5.61
CA LYS A 90 -0.03 6.07 5.64
C LYS A 90 0.92 6.60 6.73
N PHE A 91 0.76 6.11 7.95
CA PHE A 91 1.57 6.54 9.08
C PHE A 91 2.98 5.94 9.07
N GLU A 92 3.16 4.76 8.48
CA GLU A 92 4.49 4.18 8.28
C GLU A 92 5.35 5.07 7.37
N LYS A 93 4.79 5.52 6.24
CA LYS A 93 5.46 6.46 5.33
C LYS A 93 5.78 7.79 6.01
N ILE A 94 4.84 8.34 6.77
CA ILE A 94 5.06 9.59 7.53
C ILE A 94 6.18 9.41 8.55
N ALA A 95 6.17 8.32 9.31
CA ALA A 95 7.19 8.01 10.30
C ALA A 95 8.58 7.79 9.67
N GLN A 96 8.64 7.10 8.52
CA GLN A 96 9.90 6.89 7.79
C GLN A 96 10.49 8.22 7.30
N ARG A 97 9.66 9.12 6.76
CA ARG A 97 10.09 10.47 6.38
C ARG A 97 10.60 11.26 7.58
N LEU A 98 9.93 11.16 8.73
CA LEU A 98 10.36 11.87 9.94
C LEU A 98 11.72 11.34 10.44
N ARG A 99 11.91 10.02 10.46
CA ARG A 99 13.18 9.39 10.85
C ARG A 99 14.33 9.76 9.93
N THR A 100 14.11 9.69 8.61
CA THR A 100 15.12 10.09 7.61
C THR A 100 15.47 11.56 7.70
N LYS A 101 14.48 12.44 7.88
CA LYS A 101 14.71 13.87 8.13
C LYS A 101 15.60 14.10 9.35
N ALA A 102 15.32 13.44 10.48
CA ALA A 102 16.12 13.57 11.70
C ALA A 102 17.56 13.05 11.52
N GLN A 103 17.74 11.96 10.76
CA GLN A 103 19.08 11.43 10.43
C GLN A 103 19.88 12.42 9.58
N LEU A 104 19.25 13.02 8.56
CA LEU A 104 19.90 14.03 7.72
C LEU A 104 20.29 15.28 8.51
N GLU A 105 19.41 15.74 9.41
CA GLU A 105 19.69 16.88 10.27
C GLU A 105 20.88 16.60 11.21
N LYS A 106 20.93 15.39 11.79
CA LYS A 106 22.06 14.94 12.61
C LYS A 106 23.37 14.92 11.80
N LEU A 107 23.34 14.33 10.61
CA LEU A 107 24.51 14.28 9.72
C LEU A 107 24.98 15.68 9.32
N GLN A 108 24.04 16.58 9.00
CA GLN A 108 24.35 17.98 8.70
C GLN A 108 25.00 18.68 9.89
N ALA A 109 24.51 18.45 11.11
CA ALA A 109 25.10 19.00 12.32
C ALA A 109 26.54 18.48 12.53
N GLU A 110 26.77 17.17 12.38
CA GLU A 110 28.09 16.54 12.47
C GLU A 110 29.06 17.11 11.43
N ILE A 111 28.64 17.21 10.16
CA ILE A 111 29.44 17.81 9.08
C ILE A 111 29.76 19.27 9.41
N SER A 112 28.78 20.04 9.90
CA SER A 112 29.00 21.45 10.24
C SER A 112 30.02 21.61 11.39
N GLN A 113 29.97 20.73 12.39
CA GLN A 113 30.93 20.72 13.49
C GLN A 113 32.33 20.32 13.00
N ALA A 114 32.43 19.28 12.17
CA ALA A 114 33.68 18.86 11.57
C ALA A 114 34.30 19.98 10.70
N ALA A 115 33.51 20.60 9.83
CA ALA A 115 33.95 21.69 8.96
C ALA A 115 34.38 22.95 9.72
N ARG A 116 33.77 23.25 10.88
CA ARG A 116 34.22 24.31 11.79
C ARG A 116 35.57 23.95 12.44
N LYS A 117 35.72 22.71 12.91
CA LYS A 117 36.96 22.23 13.53
C LYS A 117 38.14 22.19 12.55
N THR A 118 37.90 21.83 11.30
CA THR A 118 38.94 21.71 10.27
C THR A 118 39.23 23.00 9.51
N GLY A 119 38.50 24.09 9.77
CA GLY A 119 38.63 25.34 9.02
C GLY A 119 38.19 25.26 7.55
N ILE A 120 37.61 24.13 7.12
CA ILE A 120 37.17 23.92 5.74
C ILE A 120 35.95 24.77 5.43
N HIS A 121 35.10 25.08 6.42
CA HIS A 121 33.90 25.90 6.17
C HIS A 121 34.25 27.30 5.60
N THR A 122 35.34 27.93 6.04
CA THR A 122 35.79 29.22 5.49
C THR A 122 36.40 29.03 4.10
N SER A 123 37.23 28.01 3.89
CA SER A 123 37.84 27.70 2.60
C SER A 123 36.82 27.32 1.50
N THR A 124 35.85 26.45 1.79
CA THR A 124 34.80 26.08 0.82
C THR A 124 33.88 27.26 0.48
N ARG A 125 33.57 28.13 1.46
CA ARG A 125 32.81 29.35 1.22
C ARG A 125 33.58 30.32 0.32
N LEU A 126 34.89 30.46 0.53
CA LEU A 126 35.77 31.26 -0.33
C LEU A 126 35.92 30.65 -1.74
N ALA A 127 36.01 29.32 -1.86
CA ALA A 127 36.07 28.63 -3.16
C ALA A 127 34.77 28.78 -3.97
N LEU A 128 33.61 28.86 -3.31
CA LEU A 128 32.32 29.15 -3.95
C LEU A 128 32.16 30.64 -4.34
N ILE A 129 32.87 31.54 -3.66
CA ILE A 129 32.88 32.99 -3.94
C ILE A 129 33.96 33.36 -4.95
N ALA A 130 34.94 32.47 -5.20
CA ALA A 130 35.96 32.69 -6.22
C ALA A 130 35.24 33.01 -7.54
N PRO A 131 35.38 34.25 -8.07
CA PRO A 131 34.78 34.57 -9.34
C PRO A 131 35.34 33.54 -10.31
N LYS A 132 34.45 32.90 -11.07
CA LYS A 132 34.84 32.08 -12.22
C LYS A 132 35.65 33.03 -13.09
N LYS A 133 36.98 33.01 -12.92
CA LYS A 133 37.89 33.70 -13.80
C LYS A 133 37.62 32.97 -15.10
N GLU A 134 36.81 33.58 -15.96
CA GLU A 134 36.75 33.24 -17.36
C GLU A 134 38.15 33.51 -17.87
N LEU A 135 39.06 32.57 -17.60
CA LEU A 135 40.23 32.34 -18.40
C LEU A 135 39.61 32.08 -19.76
N LYS A 136 39.57 33.12 -20.58
CA LYS A 136 39.27 33.00 -22.00
C LYS A 136 40.27 32.01 -22.53
N GLU A 137 39.84 30.75 -22.61
CA GLU A 137 40.60 29.64 -23.12
C GLU A 137 40.75 29.89 -24.62
N GLY A 138 41.82 30.61 -25.00
CA GLY A 138 42.08 31.00 -26.39
C GLY A 138 42.70 32.38 -26.60
N ASP A 139 42.69 33.29 -25.62
CA ASP A 139 43.44 34.56 -25.76
C ASP A 139 44.92 34.26 -25.45
N ILE A 140 45.65 33.81 -26.48
CA ILE A 140 47.11 33.69 -26.44
C ILE A 140 47.65 35.11 -26.24
N PRO A 141 48.28 35.42 -25.09
CA PRO A 141 48.86 36.73 -24.88
C PRO A 141 50.01 36.91 -25.87
N GLU A 142 50.15 38.12 -26.41
CA GLU A 142 51.19 38.47 -27.39
C GLU A 142 52.61 38.19 -26.86
N ILE A 143 52.78 38.23 -25.54
CA ILE A 143 53.98 37.81 -24.83
C ILE A 143 53.56 36.80 -23.76
N GLU A 144 54.07 35.57 -23.85
CA GLU A 144 53.89 34.59 -22.79
C GLU A 144 54.70 35.01 -21.55
N TRP A 145 54.21 34.68 -20.36
CA TRP A 145 54.78 35.19 -19.10
C TRP A 145 56.25 34.83 -18.89
N TRP A 146 56.72 33.74 -19.51
CA TRP A 146 58.11 33.31 -19.47
C TRP A 146 58.99 34.00 -20.53
N ASP A 147 58.41 34.49 -21.63
CA ASP A 147 59.09 35.25 -22.69
C ASP A 147 59.42 36.68 -22.28
N SER A 148 58.69 37.23 -21.30
CA SER A 148 58.86 38.60 -20.80
C SER A 148 60.28 38.91 -20.30
N TYR A 149 61.04 37.90 -19.85
CA TYR A 149 62.38 38.05 -19.31
C TYR A 149 63.50 37.95 -20.34
N ILE A 150 63.20 37.47 -21.56
CA ILE A 150 64.20 37.20 -22.60
C ILE A 150 64.07 38.14 -23.81
N ILE A 151 62.97 38.87 -23.94
CA ILE A 151 62.77 39.90 -24.96
C ILE A 151 63.38 41.22 -24.45
N PRO A 152 64.53 41.69 -24.97
CA PRO A 152 65.29 42.77 -24.33
C PRO A 152 64.72 44.17 -24.50
N ASN A 153 63.70 44.38 -25.33
CA ASN A 153 63.01 45.66 -25.53
C ASN A 153 61.63 45.37 -26.13
N GLY A 154 60.57 45.47 -25.32
CA GLY A 154 59.20 45.07 -25.68
C GLY A 154 58.76 45.57 -27.06
N PHE A 155 58.01 44.71 -27.76
CA PHE A 155 57.34 44.91 -29.06
C PHE A 155 57.35 46.36 -29.59
N ASP A 156 58.32 46.69 -30.43
CA ASP A 156 58.21 47.80 -31.38
C ASP A 156 58.02 47.20 -32.79
N LEU A 157 56.79 47.30 -33.29
CA LEU A 157 56.43 47.18 -34.71
C LEU A 157 56.22 48.58 -35.29
#